data_AF-A0A7X8AU35-F1
#
_entry.id   AF-A0A7X8AU35-F1
#
_cell.length_a   1.000
_cell.length_b   1.000
_cell.length_c   1.000
_cell.angle_alpha   90.00
_cell.angle_beta   90.00
_cell.angle_gamma   90.00
#
_symmetry.space_group_name_H-M   'P 1'
#
loop_
_entity.id
_entity.type
_entity.pdbx_description
1 polymer ?
#
loop_
_entity_poly.entity_id
_entity_poly.type
_entity_poly.pdbx_seq_one_letter_code
_entity_poly.pdbx_strand_id
1 'polypeptide(L)'
;MDNIIILKISSDKKIVISLPCEVLDLHRYSEIDIYFQSTKLSNNIVLYKSDFAIEGIRTLKTILEKAIKNKLEIHYSLKEKGIGYLCNEYFQDKTYLTMVKKNGNTFWVGLKYSLWSSKKYETWVYNENNKVVLEITPTYSNENDNEEEYVKFLNSYCTTAIEIIEKEVALQWIEKCNELLKIMEKND
;
A
#
# COMPACT_ATOMS: atom_id res chain seq x y z
N MET A 1 3.29 25.40 -6.64
CA MET A 1 4.37 24.66 -5.95
C MET A 1 3.68 23.49 -5.29
N ASP A 2 3.99 22.27 -5.71
CA ASP A 2 3.35 21.10 -5.11
C ASP A 2 3.87 20.94 -3.69
N ASN A 3 2.97 21.01 -2.73
CA ASN A 3 3.29 20.78 -1.33
C ASN A 3 3.47 19.27 -1.16
N ILE A 4 4.72 18.83 -1.05
CA ILE A 4 5.06 17.41 -0.99
C ILE A 4 5.57 17.01 0.39
N ILE A 5 5.19 15.82 0.82
CA ILE A 5 5.77 15.14 1.98
C ILE A 5 6.56 13.95 1.45
N ILE A 6 7.81 13.84 1.90
CA ILE A 6 8.71 12.78 1.50
C ILE A 6 8.91 11.83 2.66
N LEU A 7 8.57 10.56 2.44
CA LEU A 7 8.88 9.45 3.33
C LEU A 7 10.02 8.65 2.70
N LYS A 8 11.25 8.89 3.15
CA LYS A 8 12.45 8.23 2.60
C LYS A 8 12.50 6.77 3.02
N ILE A 9 12.80 5.90 2.07
CA ILE A 9 13.10 4.47 2.31
C ILE A 9 14.62 4.29 2.34
N SER A 10 15.30 4.80 1.32
CA SER A 10 16.75 4.78 1.13
C SER A 10 17.20 6.08 0.46
N SER A 11 18.47 6.17 0.08
CA SER A 11 18.98 7.30 -0.72
C SER A 11 18.35 7.38 -2.11
N ASP A 12 17.92 6.26 -2.67
CA ASP A 12 17.45 6.13 -4.05
C ASP A 12 15.95 5.87 -4.18
N LYS A 13 15.24 5.65 -3.07
CA LYS A 13 13.82 5.29 -3.05
C LYS A 13 13.05 6.03 -1.97
N LYS A 14 11.82 6.43 -2.29
CA LYS A 14 10.95 7.19 -1.40
C LYS A 14 9.48 7.05 -1.77
N ILE A 15 8.62 7.22 -0.78
CA ILE A 15 7.20 7.51 -0.97
C ILE A 15 7.02 9.03 -0.96
N VAL A 16 6.25 9.55 -1.91
CA VAL A 16 5.93 10.97 -2.02
C VAL A 16 4.42 11.13 -1.88
N ILE A 17 3.99 11.93 -0.93
CA ILE A 17 2.60 12.33 -0.76
C ILE A 17 2.47 13.76 -1.33
N SER A 18 1.67 13.92 -2.37
CA SER A 18 1.38 15.21 -2.99
C SER A 18 0.10 15.78 -2.40
N LEU A 19 0.19 17.00 -1.87
CA LEU A 19 -0.92 17.71 -1.24
C LEU A 19 -1.50 18.78 -2.17
N PRO A 20 -2.81 19.04 -2.11
CA PRO A 20 -3.46 20.10 -2.88
C PRO A 20 -3.27 21.50 -2.25
N CYS A 21 -2.78 21.56 -1.02
CA CYS A 21 -2.65 22.76 -0.18
C CYS A 21 -1.37 22.70 0.66
N GLU A 22 -1.05 23.78 1.38
CA GLU A 22 0.04 23.76 2.35
C GLU A 22 -0.26 22.74 3.45
N VAL A 23 0.80 22.16 4.03
CA VAL A 23 0.66 21.10 5.07
C VAL A 23 -0.21 21.58 6.24
N LEU A 24 -0.13 22.86 6.61
CA LEU A 24 -0.88 23.45 7.72
C LEU A 24 -2.38 23.63 7.41
N ASP A 25 -2.76 23.66 6.13
CA ASP A 25 -4.14 23.82 5.65
C ASP A 25 -4.75 22.49 5.20
N LEU A 26 -4.13 21.35 5.56
CA LEU A 26 -4.60 20.03 5.17
C LEU A 26 -5.85 19.65 5.97
N HIS A 27 -6.94 19.31 5.28
CA HIS A 27 -8.21 18.84 5.86
C HIS A 27 -8.34 17.32 5.69
N ARG A 28 -9.21 16.66 6.47
CA ARG A 28 -9.41 15.18 6.39
C ARG A 28 -9.78 14.73 4.98
N TYR A 29 -10.64 15.49 4.31
CA TYR A 29 -11.18 15.16 2.99
C TYR A 29 -10.46 15.87 1.84
N SER A 30 -9.30 16.49 2.10
CA SER A 30 -8.42 16.92 1.01
C SER A 30 -8.01 15.71 0.18
N GLU A 31 -8.19 15.78 -1.13
CA GLU A 31 -7.73 14.74 -2.04
C GLU A 31 -6.21 14.82 -2.23
N ILE A 32 -5.53 13.72 -1.96
CA ILE A 32 -4.08 13.60 -2.10
C ILE A 32 -3.72 12.51 -3.09
N ASP A 33 -2.48 12.57 -3.58
CA ASP A 33 -1.87 11.49 -4.33
C ASP A 33 -0.67 10.93 -3.58
N ILE A 34 -0.43 9.63 -3.69
CA ILE A 34 0.73 8.96 -3.13
C ILE A 34 1.46 8.20 -4.22
N TYR A 35 2.77 8.41 -4.30
CA TYR A 35 3.64 7.84 -5.33
C TYR A 35 4.82 7.11 -4.70
N PHE A 36 5.25 6.02 -5.34
CA PHE A 36 6.60 5.48 -5.16
C PHE A 36 7.54 6.04 -6.24
N GLN A 37 8.70 6.50 -5.80
CA GLN A 37 9.75 7.00 -6.67
C GLN A 37 11.04 6.24 -6.42
N SER A 38 11.71 5.84 -7.50
CA SER A 38 13.06 5.29 -7.46
C SER A 38 13.90 5.89 -8.57
N THR A 39 15.19 6.14 -8.31
CA THR A 39 16.13 6.60 -9.34
C THR A 39 16.29 5.61 -10.51
N LYS A 40 15.90 4.35 -10.32
CA LYS A 40 15.94 3.30 -11.34
C LYS A 40 14.69 3.25 -12.22
N LEU A 41 13.65 3.99 -11.88
CA LEU A 41 12.40 4.05 -12.63
C LEU A 41 12.34 5.34 -13.43
N SER A 42 11.89 5.26 -14.68
CA SER A 42 11.68 6.43 -15.53
C SER A 42 10.44 7.22 -15.14
N ASN A 43 9.46 6.56 -14.52
CA ASN A 43 8.19 7.14 -14.10
C ASN A 43 7.87 6.80 -12.64
N ASN A 44 7.11 7.68 -12.00
CA ASN A 44 6.57 7.44 -10.68
C ASN A 44 5.48 6.36 -10.74
N ILE A 45 5.43 5.49 -9.73
CA ILE A 45 4.35 4.53 -9.57
C ILE A 45 3.27 5.17 -8.70
N VAL A 46 2.06 5.29 -9.23
CA VAL A 46 0.90 5.79 -8.48
C VAL A 46 0.41 4.69 -7.56
N LEU A 47 0.35 4.95 -6.25
CA LEU A 47 -0.09 3.99 -5.23
C LEU A 47 -1.47 4.34 -4.67
N TYR A 48 -1.82 5.62 -4.69
CA TYR A 48 -3.07 6.19 -4.19
C TYR A 48 -3.33 7.46 -4.99
N LYS A 49 -4.55 7.67 -5.50
CA LYS A 49 -4.84 8.74 -6.47
C LYS A 49 -6.14 9.44 -6.14
N SER A 50 -6.11 10.77 -5.99
CA SER A 50 -7.28 11.64 -5.83
C SER A 50 -8.28 11.09 -4.80
N ASP A 51 -7.78 10.72 -3.63
CA ASP A 51 -8.60 10.13 -2.57
C ASP A 51 -8.21 10.74 -1.21
N PHE A 52 -9.04 10.54 -0.19
CA PHE A 52 -9.03 11.34 1.03
C PHE A 52 -7.78 11.14 1.89
N ALA A 53 -7.15 12.25 2.25
CA ALA A 53 -5.93 12.25 3.04
C ALA A 53 -6.07 11.48 4.36
N ILE A 54 -7.22 11.59 5.04
CA ILE A 54 -7.48 10.86 6.28
C ILE A 54 -7.34 9.35 6.11
N GLU A 55 -7.84 8.76 5.02
CA GLU A 55 -7.80 7.32 4.80
C GLU A 55 -6.40 6.84 4.45
N GLY A 56 -5.74 7.51 3.51
CA GLY A 56 -4.36 7.17 3.10
C GLY A 56 -3.37 7.24 4.26
N ILE A 57 -3.40 8.32 5.05
CA ILE A 57 -2.47 8.56 6.16
C ILE A 57 -2.78 7.67 7.38
N ARG A 58 -4.05 7.51 7.76
CA ARG A 58 -4.44 6.67 8.89
C ARG A 58 -4.14 5.19 8.63
N THR A 59 -4.34 4.72 7.41
CA THR A 59 -4.06 3.33 7.02
C THR A 59 -2.56 3.03 7.09
N LEU A 60 -1.71 3.94 6.57
CA LEU A 60 -0.25 3.83 6.70
C LEU A 60 0.20 3.76 8.15
N LYS A 61 -0.27 4.69 8.99
CA LYS A 61 0.04 4.67 10.42
C LYS A 61 -0.34 3.34 11.06
N THR A 62 -1.58 2.91 10.85
CA THR A 62 -2.14 1.72 11.50
C THR A 62 -1.40 0.45 11.08
N ILE A 63 -1.03 0.33 9.80
CA ILE A 63 -0.34 -0.87 9.32
C ILE A 63 1.10 -0.92 9.83
N LEU A 64 1.81 0.22 9.84
CA LEU A 64 3.17 0.30 10.37
C LEU A 64 3.22 0.03 11.88
N GLU A 65 2.27 0.57 12.66
CA GLU A 65 2.18 0.31 14.11
C GLU A 65 2.01 -1.18 14.43
N LYS A 66 1.33 -1.94 13.57
CA LYS A 66 1.24 -3.40 13.69
C LYS A 66 2.52 -4.08 13.23
N ALA A 67 3.10 -3.64 12.11
CA ALA A 67 4.31 -4.22 11.52
C ALA A 67 5.52 -4.09 12.47
N ILE A 68 5.77 -2.92 13.07
CA ILE A 68 6.90 -2.72 14.00
C ILE A 68 6.78 -3.54 15.30
N LYS A 69 5.57 -4.04 15.60
CA LYS A 69 5.27 -4.94 16.73
C LYS A 69 5.26 -6.41 16.30
N ASN A 70 5.70 -6.74 15.08
CA ASN A 70 5.66 -8.07 14.47
C ASN A 70 4.27 -8.71 14.48
N LYS A 71 3.20 -7.89 14.36
CA LYS A 71 1.81 -8.37 14.36
C LYS A 71 1.28 -8.66 12.95
N LEU A 72 2.12 -8.54 11.93
CA LEU A 72 1.76 -8.75 10.52
C LEU A 72 2.67 -9.79 9.85
N GLU A 73 3.07 -10.87 10.54
CA GLU A 73 3.81 -11.95 9.89
C GLU A 73 3.05 -12.48 8.66
N ILE A 74 3.73 -12.56 7.51
CA ILE A 74 3.12 -12.99 6.26
C ILE A 74 2.65 -14.45 6.34
N HIS A 75 1.40 -14.70 5.97
CA HIS A 75 0.80 -16.02 6.08
C HIS A 75 1.45 -16.97 5.07
N TYR A 76 1.75 -18.21 5.48
CA TYR A 76 2.51 -19.15 4.66
C TYR A 76 1.87 -19.40 3.28
N SER A 77 0.54 -19.40 3.19
CA SER A 77 -0.19 -19.61 1.93
C SER A 77 -0.02 -18.48 0.91
N LEU A 78 0.55 -17.35 1.32
CA LEU A 78 0.85 -16.23 0.43
C LEU A 78 2.28 -16.24 -0.10
N LYS A 79 3.19 -17.03 0.50
CA LYS A 79 4.63 -16.99 0.19
C LYS A 79 4.97 -17.61 -1.16
N GLU A 80 4.35 -18.75 -1.48
CA GLU A 80 4.73 -19.54 -2.66
C GLU A 80 4.41 -18.81 -3.97
N LYS A 81 3.19 -18.28 -4.11
CA LYS A 81 2.76 -17.54 -5.31
C LYS A 81 2.95 -16.02 -5.20
N GLY A 82 3.16 -15.50 -3.99
CA GLY A 82 3.21 -14.06 -3.72
C GLY A 82 1.83 -13.45 -3.50
N ILE A 83 1.77 -12.46 -2.59
CA ILE A 83 0.50 -11.83 -2.19
C ILE A 83 -0.20 -11.12 -3.36
N GLY A 84 0.54 -10.38 -4.20
CA GLY A 84 -0.09 -9.65 -5.30
C GLY A 84 -0.62 -10.54 -6.42
N TYR A 85 0.04 -11.67 -6.72
CA TYR A 85 -0.49 -12.64 -7.68
C TYR A 85 -1.83 -13.19 -7.18
N LEU A 86 -1.88 -13.61 -5.92
CA LEU A 86 -3.08 -14.13 -5.28
C LEU A 86 -4.18 -13.07 -5.12
N CYS A 87 -3.81 -11.78 -5.00
CA CYS A 87 -4.77 -10.68 -5.01
C CYS A 87 -5.51 -10.59 -6.35
N ASN A 88 -4.77 -10.74 -7.46
CA ASN A 88 -5.38 -10.77 -8.79
C ASN A 88 -6.30 -11.99 -8.96
N GLU A 89 -5.96 -13.14 -8.37
CA GLU A 89 -6.86 -14.31 -8.36
C GLU A 89 -8.07 -14.10 -7.45
N TYR A 90 -7.90 -13.36 -6.35
CA TYR A 90 -8.99 -13.02 -5.45
C TYR A 90 -10.02 -12.12 -6.13
N PHE A 91 -9.58 -11.10 -6.87
CA PHE A 91 -10.46 -10.24 -7.66
C PHE A 91 -11.14 -10.96 -8.84
N GLN A 92 -10.71 -12.17 -9.15
CA GLN A 92 -11.28 -13.04 -10.18
C GLN A 92 -12.04 -14.23 -9.55
N ASP A 93 -12.48 -14.06 -8.30
CA ASP A 93 -13.31 -14.98 -7.52
C ASP A 93 -12.79 -16.43 -7.47
N LYS A 94 -11.47 -16.63 -7.49
CA LYS A 94 -10.89 -17.97 -7.34
C LYS A 94 -11.14 -18.51 -5.93
N THR A 95 -11.71 -19.71 -5.84
CA THR A 95 -12.26 -20.27 -4.60
C THR A 95 -11.26 -21.04 -3.74
N TYR A 96 -10.06 -21.33 -4.27
CA TYR A 96 -9.03 -22.12 -3.57
C TYR A 96 -8.19 -21.30 -2.58
N LEU A 97 -8.44 -19.99 -2.50
CA LEU A 97 -7.66 -19.07 -1.68
C LEU A 97 -7.93 -19.28 -0.19
N THR A 98 -6.92 -19.02 0.64
CA THR A 98 -7.07 -19.10 2.10
C THR A 98 -7.95 -17.96 2.60
N MET A 99 -9.11 -18.31 3.14
CA MET A 99 -10.06 -17.37 3.73
C MET A 99 -9.97 -17.38 5.25
N VAL A 100 -10.22 -16.24 5.89
CA VAL A 100 -10.32 -16.10 7.34
C VAL A 100 -11.63 -15.44 7.73
N LYS A 101 -12.16 -15.81 8.91
CA LYS A 101 -13.39 -15.23 9.46
C LYS A 101 -13.07 -14.24 10.56
N LYS A 102 -13.62 -13.04 10.49
CA LYS A 102 -13.55 -12.04 11.57
C LYS A 102 -14.81 -11.18 11.58
N ASN A 103 -15.38 -10.98 12.76
CA ASN A 103 -16.63 -10.25 13.00
C ASN A 103 -17.80 -10.75 12.12
N GLY A 104 -17.92 -12.07 11.95
CA GLY A 104 -18.98 -12.67 11.13
C GLY A 104 -18.71 -12.70 9.62
N ASN A 105 -17.76 -11.90 9.13
CA ASN A 105 -17.42 -11.81 7.71
C ASN A 105 -16.24 -12.73 7.36
N THR A 106 -16.31 -13.35 6.19
CA THR A 106 -15.24 -14.15 5.60
C THR A 106 -14.52 -13.32 4.54
N PHE A 107 -13.20 -13.23 4.63
CA PHE A 107 -12.39 -12.49 3.66
C PHE A 107 -11.07 -13.21 3.39
N TRP A 108 -10.46 -12.91 2.24
CA TRP A 108 -9.17 -13.47 1.87
C TRP A 108 -8.07 -13.00 2.83
N VAL A 109 -7.21 -13.91 3.27
CA VAL A 109 -6.19 -13.64 4.29
C VAL A 109 -5.21 -12.52 3.90
N GLY A 110 -5.01 -12.28 2.60
CA GLY A 110 -4.12 -11.23 2.10
C GLY A 110 -4.59 -9.80 2.41
N LEU A 111 -5.90 -9.58 2.52
CA LEU A 111 -6.45 -8.23 2.76
C LEU A 111 -5.98 -7.59 4.07
N LYS A 112 -5.48 -8.38 5.03
CA LYS A 112 -4.94 -7.84 6.29
C LYS A 112 -3.62 -7.07 6.13
N TYR A 113 -2.96 -7.20 4.98
CA TYR A 113 -1.70 -6.54 4.65
C TYR A 113 -1.88 -5.37 3.67
N SER A 114 -3.10 -5.12 3.18
CA SER A 114 -3.37 -4.05 2.22
C SER A 114 -3.11 -2.68 2.84
N LEU A 115 -2.38 -1.84 2.11
CA LEU A 115 -2.07 -0.47 2.48
C LEU A 115 -2.79 0.52 1.55
N TRP A 116 -2.46 0.53 0.27
CA TRP A 116 -3.04 1.43 -0.73
C TRP A 116 -3.31 0.69 -2.02
N SER A 117 -4.31 1.16 -2.77
CA SER A 117 -4.69 0.65 -4.07
C SER A 117 -4.80 1.80 -5.08
N SER A 118 -4.46 1.49 -6.32
CA SER A 118 -4.66 2.34 -7.50
C SER A 118 -5.12 1.49 -8.67
N LYS A 119 -5.48 2.13 -9.79
CA LYS A 119 -5.90 1.41 -11.01
C LYS A 119 -4.90 0.35 -11.50
N LYS A 120 -3.60 0.51 -11.23
CA LYS A 120 -2.55 -0.38 -11.77
C LYS A 120 -1.76 -1.13 -10.71
N TYR A 121 -1.87 -0.75 -9.44
CA TYR A 121 -1.01 -1.29 -8.39
C TYR A 121 -1.74 -1.44 -7.06
N GLU A 122 -1.38 -2.51 -6.36
CA GLU A 122 -1.67 -2.73 -4.95
C GLU A 122 -0.38 -2.58 -4.13
N THR A 123 -0.50 -2.04 -2.93
CA THR A 123 0.60 -1.88 -1.98
C THR A 123 0.32 -2.67 -0.71
N TRP A 124 1.32 -3.39 -0.24
CA TRP A 124 1.22 -4.29 0.91
C TRP A 124 2.27 -3.95 1.96
N VAL A 125 1.93 -4.10 3.24
CA VAL A 125 2.89 -4.08 4.34
C VAL A 125 2.74 -5.30 5.22
N TYR A 126 3.82 -6.03 5.42
CA TYR A 126 3.86 -7.24 6.25
C TYR A 126 5.21 -7.39 6.95
N ASN A 127 5.27 -8.37 7.85
CA ASN A 127 6.49 -8.85 8.45
C ASN A 127 6.95 -10.12 7.74
N GLU A 128 8.23 -10.18 7.42
CA GLU A 128 8.90 -11.41 7.03
C GLU A 128 10.27 -11.44 7.68
N ASN A 129 10.59 -12.54 8.36
CA ASN A 129 11.86 -12.70 9.08
C ASN A 129 12.16 -11.54 10.04
N ASN A 130 11.14 -11.06 10.77
CA ASN A 130 11.19 -9.90 11.69
C ASN A 130 11.52 -8.54 11.04
N LYS A 131 11.44 -8.42 9.70
CA LYS A 131 11.61 -7.16 8.98
C LYS A 131 10.26 -6.61 8.56
N VAL A 132 10.13 -5.29 8.46
CA VAL A 132 8.95 -4.65 7.85
C VAL A 132 9.19 -4.60 6.34
N VAL A 133 8.31 -5.23 5.58
CA VAL A 133 8.37 -5.29 4.12
C VAL A 133 7.26 -4.42 3.55
N LEU A 134 7.60 -3.55 2.61
CA LEU A 134 6.66 -2.84 1.74
C LEU A 134 6.77 -3.45 0.33
N GLU A 135 5.69 -4.03 -0.16
CA GLU A 135 5.63 -4.67 -1.48
C GLU A 135 4.63 -3.92 -2.38
N ILE A 136 5.03 -3.67 -3.62
CA ILE A 136 4.20 -3.04 -4.65
C ILE A 136 4.03 -4.04 -5.79
N THR A 137 2.78 -4.36 -6.10
CA THR A 137 2.44 -5.38 -7.10
C THR A 137 1.48 -4.84 -8.14
N PRO A 138 1.59 -5.25 -9.42
CA PRO A 138 0.62 -4.85 -10.41
C PRO A 138 -0.74 -5.48 -10.13
N THR A 139 -1.81 -4.77 -10.46
CA THR A 139 -3.19 -5.25 -10.40
C THR A 139 -3.82 -5.20 -11.78
N TYR A 140 -4.66 -6.19 -12.07
CA TYR A 140 -5.45 -6.25 -13.28
C TYR A 140 -6.85 -5.74 -12.98
N SER A 141 -7.12 -4.50 -13.39
CA SER A 141 -8.47 -3.94 -13.42
C SER A 141 -8.93 -3.86 -14.88
N ASN A 142 -9.62 -4.88 -15.38
CA ASN A 142 -10.29 -4.77 -16.67
C ASN A 142 -11.79 -4.65 -16.46
N GLU A 143 -12.35 -3.52 -16.91
CA GLU A 143 -13.78 -3.20 -16.78
C GLU A 143 -14.65 -4.15 -17.63
N ASN A 144 -14.06 -4.82 -18.63
CA ASN A 144 -14.77 -5.70 -19.57
C ASN A 144 -14.48 -7.20 -19.37
N ASP A 145 -13.88 -7.59 -18.24
CA ASP A 145 -13.62 -8.98 -17.83
C ASP A 145 -13.16 -9.91 -18.98
N ASN A 146 -12.03 -9.57 -19.61
CA ASN A 146 -11.44 -10.37 -20.68
C ASN A 146 -10.49 -11.43 -20.11
N GLU A 147 -10.92 -12.69 -20.13
CA GLU A 147 -10.16 -13.83 -19.61
C GLU A 147 -8.82 -14.04 -20.33
N GLU A 148 -8.75 -13.87 -21.66
CA GLU A 148 -7.49 -14.04 -22.39
C GLU A 148 -6.45 -12.98 -22.02
N GLU A 149 -6.90 -11.74 -21.83
CA GLU A 149 -6.04 -10.64 -21.39
C GLU A 149 -5.58 -10.84 -19.94
N TYR A 150 -6.45 -11.37 -19.09
CA TYR A 150 -6.09 -11.72 -17.71
C TYR A 150 -5.04 -12.83 -17.66
N VAL A 151 -5.21 -13.89 -18.47
CA VAL A 151 -4.22 -14.97 -18.57
C VAL A 151 -2.88 -14.44 -19.09
N LYS A 152 -2.89 -13.55 -20.11
CA LYS A 152 -1.67 -12.88 -20.59
C LYS A 152 -1.02 -12.04 -19.49
N PHE A 153 -1.80 -11.29 -18.73
CA PHE A 153 -1.33 -10.52 -17.59
C PHE A 153 -0.63 -11.44 -16.57
N LEU A 154 -1.29 -12.52 -16.13
CA LEU A 154 -0.72 -13.48 -15.18
C LEU A 154 0.57 -14.13 -15.69
N ASN A 155 0.64 -14.49 -16.97
CA ASN A 155 1.83 -15.09 -17.58
C ASN A 155 3.03 -14.13 -17.61
N SER A 156 2.77 -12.82 -17.59
CA SER A 156 3.80 -11.77 -17.56
C SER A 156 3.96 -11.13 -16.18
N TYR A 157 3.26 -11.65 -15.17
CA TYR A 157 3.21 -11.05 -13.84
C TYR A 157 4.59 -11.00 -13.20
N CYS A 158 4.93 -9.84 -12.65
CA CYS A 158 6.13 -9.66 -11.85
C CYS A 158 5.87 -8.61 -10.77
N THR A 159 6.33 -8.88 -9.54
CA THR A 159 6.32 -7.90 -8.45
C THR A 159 7.10 -6.65 -8.88
N THR A 160 6.52 -5.47 -8.65
CA THR A 160 7.08 -4.22 -9.14
C THR A 160 8.21 -3.70 -8.23
N ALA A 161 8.03 -3.79 -6.92
CA ALA A 161 9.06 -3.44 -5.95
C ALA A 161 8.85 -4.18 -4.63
N ILE A 162 9.95 -4.50 -3.95
CA ILE A 162 9.97 -5.02 -2.58
C ILE A 162 11.03 -4.23 -1.82
N GLU A 163 10.61 -3.55 -0.77
CA GLU A 163 11.49 -2.73 0.06
C GLU A 163 11.44 -3.17 1.51
N ILE A 164 12.60 -3.23 2.15
CA ILE A 164 12.71 -3.38 3.59
C ILE A 164 12.67 -1.98 4.20
N ILE A 165 11.71 -1.75 5.09
CA ILE A 165 11.64 -0.52 5.87
C ILE A 165 12.29 -0.81 7.22
N GLU A 166 13.43 -0.18 7.47
CA GLU A 166 14.08 -0.25 8.78
C GLU A 166 13.13 0.27 9.88
N LYS A 167 13.21 -0.32 11.07
CA LYS A 167 12.27 -0.02 12.16
C LYS A 167 12.26 1.45 12.52
N GLU A 168 13.43 2.09 12.56
CA GLU A 168 13.62 3.50 12.86
C GLU A 168 12.98 4.38 11.78
N VAL A 169 13.06 3.98 10.51
CA VAL A 169 12.40 4.66 9.38
C VAL A 169 10.88 4.54 9.52
N ALA A 170 10.37 3.34 9.83
CA ALA A 170 8.94 3.14 10.06
C ALA A 170 8.42 3.99 11.24
N LEU A 171 9.19 4.14 12.31
CA LEU A 171 8.85 5.01 13.45
C LEU A 171 8.76 6.49 13.03
N GLN A 172 9.72 6.98 12.23
CA GLN A 172 9.68 8.35 11.70
C GLN A 172 8.44 8.57 10.81
N TRP A 173 8.06 7.58 10.00
CA TRP A 173 6.86 7.68 9.18
C TRP A 173 5.59 7.71 10.05
N ILE A 174 5.52 6.91 11.13
CA ILE A 174 4.40 6.94 12.09
C ILE A 174 4.31 8.30 12.78
N GLU A 175 5.43 8.88 13.20
CA GLU A 175 5.48 10.23 13.77
C GLU A 175 4.94 11.25 12.78
N LYS A 176 5.37 11.15 11.50
CA LYS A 176 4.87 12.03 10.45
C LYS A 176 3.37 11.89 10.22
N CYS A 177 2.84 10.66 10.21
CA CYS A 177 1.41 10.44 10.14
C CYS A 177 0.67 11.05 11.34
N ASN A 178 1.21 10.94 12.55
CA ASN A 178 0.61 11.55 13.74
C ASN A 178 0.56 13.08 13.65
N GLU A 179 1.60 13.73 13.12
CA GLU A 179 1.59 15.18 12.86
C GLU A 179 0.47 15.56 11.91
N LEU A 180 0.37 14.88 10.76
CA LEU A 180 -0.62 15.18 9.73
C LEU A 180 -2.06 14.97 10.23
N LEU A 181 -2.30 13.88 10.95
CA LEU A 181 -3.62 13.59 11.52
C LEU A 181 -4.05 14.66 12.53
N LYS A 182 -3.11 15.19 13.34
CA LYS A 182 -3.40 16.29 14.28
C LYS A 182 -3.72 17.59 13.54
N ILE A 183 -3.05 17.87 12.43
CA ILE A 183 -3.34 19.06 11.61
C ILE A 183 -4.75 18.96 11.03
N MET A 184 -5.07 17.84 10.39
CA MET A 184 -6.42 17.58 9.85
C MET A 184 -7.50 17.70 10.93
N GLU A 185 -7.23 17.19 12.13
CA GLU A 185 -8.16 17.27 13.27
C GLU A 185 -8.33 18.68 13.83
N LYS A 186 -7.35 19.57 13.66
CA LYS A 186 -7.48 20.99 14.05
C LYS A 186 -8.26 21.80 13.01
N ASN A 187 -8.17 21.41 11.75
CA ASN A 187 -8.75 22.14 10.63
C ASN A 187 -10.22 21.78 10.34
N ASP A 188 -10.74 20.72 10.96
CA ASP A 188 -12.12 20.21 10.81
C ASP A 188 -12.88 20.24 12.15
#